data_AF-A0A848YIJ4-F1
#
_entry.id   AF-A0A848YIJ4-F1
#
_cell.length_a   1.000
_cell.length_b   1.000
_cell.length_c   1.000
_cell.angle_alpha   90.00
_cell.angle_beta   90.00
_cell.angle_gamma   90.00
#
_symmetry.space_group_name_H-M   'P 1'
#
loop_
_entity.id
_entity.type
_entity.pdbx_description
1 polymer ?
#
loop_
_entity_poly.entity_id
_entity_poly.type
_entity_poly.pdbx_seq_one_letter_code
_entity_poly.pdbx_strand_id
1 'polypeptide(L)'
;VDATFWDDNELKGRDMSEIPHPRVTQTMDLLQDLPASERAKVHFIHYNHTNPIRDPDSPESKEVIERGFNVARRGDRICLD
;
A
#
# COMPACT_ATOMS: atom_id res chain seq x y z
N VAL A 1 -7.56 -1.28 1.03
CA VAL A 1 -7.34 -0.95 -0.40
C VAL A 1 -6.28 -1.88 -0.94
N ASP A 2 -6.38 -2.24 -2.22
CA ASP A 2 -5.40 -3.09 -2.90
C ASP A 2 -3.98 -2.47 -2.81
N ALA A 3 -3.00 -3.34 -2.60
CA ALA A 3 -1.60 -3.00 -2.44
C ALA A 3 -0.71 -4.02 -3.15
N THR A 4 -1.19 -4.66 -4.22
CA THR A 4 -0.49 -5.77 -4.88
C THR A 4 0.96 -5.41 -5.20
N PHE A 5 1.20 -4.22 -5.77
CA PHE A 5 2.54 -3.72 -6.10
C PHE A 5 2.76 -2.28 -5.61
N TRP A 6 3.95 -2.02 -5.09
CA TRP A 6 4.55 -0.73 -4.85
C TRP A 6 4.91 0.00 -6.14
N ASP A 7 5.60 -0.67 -7.07
CA ASP A 7 6.05 -0.11 -8.35
C ASP A 7 6.09 -1.15 -9.49
N ASP A 8 6.57 -0.72 -10.65
CA ASP A 8 6.65 -1.56 -11.86
C ASP A 8 7.91 -2.46 -11.93
N ASN A 9 8.83 -2.37 -10.96
CA ASN A 9 10.11 -3.08 -10.97
C ASN A 9 10.09 -4.40 -10.17
N GLU A 10 8.95 -4.76 -9.60
CA GLU A 10 8.84 -5.91 -8.70
C GLU A 10 8.87 -7.28 -9.40
N LEU A 11 8.38 -7.38 -10.63
CA LEU A 11 8.30 -8.63 -11.38
C LEU A 11 9.28 -8.64 -12.55
N LYS A 12 10.45 -9.25 -12.34
CA LYS A 12 11.48 -9.38 -13.38
C LYS A 12 10.95 -10.12 -14.61
N GLY A 13 11.07 -9.48 -15.77
CA GLY A 13 10.74 -10.08 -17.06
C GLY A 13 9.24 -10.19 -17.36
N ARG A 14 8.41 -9.47 -16.62
CA ARG A 14 6.96 -9.37 -16.88
C ARG A 14 6.59 -7.94 -17.25
N ASP A 15 5.69 -7.82 -18.22
CA ASP A 15 5.06 -6.55 -18.52
C ASP A 15 3.99 -6.26 -17.46
N MET A 16 4.24 -5.22 -16.67
CA MET A 16 3.35 -4.83 -15.59
C MET A 16 2.03 -4.21 -16.09
N SER A 17 1.97 -3.78 -17.37
CA SER A 17 0.74 -3.33 -18.01
C SER A 17 -0.27 -4.46 -18.26
N GLU A 18 0.22 -5.71 -18.37
CA GLU A 18 -0.62 -6.91 -18.50
C GLU A 18 -1.21 -7.36 -17.15
N ILE A 19 -0.78 -6.77 -16.04
CA ILE A 19 -1.21 -7.09 -14.67
C ILE A 19 -1.80 -5.83 -14.03
N PRO A 20 -3.00 -5.38 -14.45
CA PRO A 20 -3.55 -4.10 -14.03
C PRO A 20 -3.97 -4.14 -12.56
N HIS A 21 -3.11 -3.63 -11.68
CA HIS A 21 -3.40 -3.37 -10.28
C HIS A 21 -2.93 -1.96 -9.94
N PRO A 22 -3.69 -1.20 -9.15
CA PRO A 22 -3.25 0.11 -8.71
C PRO A 22 -1.96 -0.03 -7.89
N ARG A 23 -1.01 0.88 -8.12
CA ARG A 23 0.20 0.92 -7.29
C ARG A 23 -0.12 1.52 -5.93
N VAL A 24 0.60 1.10 -4.91
CA VAL A 24 0.49 1.68 -3.55
C VAL A 24 0.79 3.18 -3.61
N THR A 25 1.89 3.54 -4.29
CA THR A 25 2.30 4.94 -4.52
C THR A 25 1.21 5.76 -5.21
N GLN A 26 0.64 5.27 -6.31
CA GLN A 26 -0.46 5.92 -7.02
C GLN A 26 -1.70 6.13 -6.14
N THR A 27 -2.04 5.15 -5.30
CA THR A 27 -3.17 5.26 -4.37
C THR A 27 -2.90 6.32 -3.30
N MET A 28 -1.69 6.35 -2.73
CA MET A 28 -1.33 7.39 -1.76
C MET A 28 -1.37 8.79 -2.39
N ASP A 29 -0.91 8.93 -3.63
CA ASP A 29 -0.93 10.20 -4.36
C ASP A 29 -2.37 10.66 -4.66
N LEU A 30 -3.25 9.74 -5.03
CA LEU A 30 -4.67 10.04 -5.27
C LEU A 30 -5.38 10.53 -3.99
N LEU A 31 -4.97 10.04 -2.83
CA LEU A 31 -5.62 10.29 -1.54
C LEU A 31 -4.88 11.30 -0.66
N GLN A 32 -3.79 11.90 -1.16
CA GLN A 32 -2.90 12.74 -0.34
C GLN A 32 -3.60 13.99 0.23
N ASP A 33 -4.57 14.53 -0.51
CA ASP A 33 -5.30 15.74 -0.14
C ASP A 33 -6.47 15.48 0.83
N LEU A 34 -6.73 14.22 1.16
CA LEU A 34 -7.74 13.89 2.15
C LEU A 34 -7.32 14.38 3.55
N PRO A 35 -8.29 14.79 4.39
CA PRO A 35 -8.03 15.07 5.79
C PRO A 35 -7.29 13.92 6.46
N ALA A 36 -6.41 14.23 7.42
CA ALA A 36 -5.62 13.20 8.11
C ALA A 36 -6.50 12.10 8.74
N SER A 37 -7.69 12.46 9.24
CA SER A 37 -8.67 11.51 9.77
C SER A 37 -9.20 10.52 8.73
N GLU A 38 -9.28 10.92 7.46
CA GLU A 38 -9.72 10.05 6.38
C GLU A 38 -8.57 9.19 5.84
N ARG A 39 -7.36 9.75 5.70
CA ARG A 39 -6.16 8.97 5.34
C ARG A 39 -5.87 7.86 6.34
N ALA A 40 -6.03 8.15 7.63
CA ALA A 40 -5.82 7.17 8.70
C ALA A 40 -6.77 5.97 8.65
N LYS A 41 -7.90 6.04 7.92
CA LYS A 41 -8.80 4.90 7.72
C LYS A 41 -8.36 3.97 6.60
N VAL A 42 -7.40 4.37 5.78
CA VAL A 42 -6.95 3.60 4.63
C VAL A 42 -5.91 2.58 5.08
N HIS A 43 -6.29 1.31 5.00
CA HIS A 43 -5.40 0.17 5.24
C HIS A 43 -5.10 -0.56 3.92
N PHE A 44 -3.82 -0.64 3.55
CA PHE A 44 -3.33 -1.40 2.42
C PHE A 44 -3.32 -2.91 2.74
N ILE A 45 -3.96 -3.70 1.88
CA ILE A 45 -4.14 -5.16 1.99
C ILE A 45 -3.80 -5.83 0.66
N HIS A 46 -3.73 -7.16 0.61
CA HIS A 46 -3.52 -7.92 -0.62
C HIS A 46 -2.23 -7.51 -1.37
N TYR A 47 -1.12 -7.38 -0.64
CA TYR A 47 0.18 -7.09 -1.23
C TYR A 47 0.91 -8.36 -1.67
N ASN A 48 1.58 -8.31 -2.82
CA ASN A 48 2.36 -9.43 -3.34
C ASN A 48 3.59 -9.70 -2.45
N HIS A 49 4.17 -10.89 -2.55
CA HIS A 49 5.38 -11.23 -1.79
C HIS A 49 6.60 -10.37 -2.15
N THR A 50 6.61 -9.78 -3.35
CA THR A 50 7.64 -8.86 -3.82
C THR A 50 7.47 -7.44 -3.28
N ASN A 51 6.28 -7.09 -2.77
CA ASN A 51 6.01 -5.72 -2.38
C ASN A 51 6.79 -5.41 -1.09
N PRO A 52 7.66 -4.38 -1.10
CA PRO A 52 8.50 -4.05 0.05
C PRO A 52 7.71 -3.65 1.29
N ILE A 53 6.45 -3.21 1.17
CA ILE A 53 5.60 -2.92 2.34
C ILE A 53 5.29 -4.17 3.18
N ARG A 54 5.59 -5.37 2.66
CA ARG A 54 5.48 -6.62 3.41
C ARG A 54 6.40 -6.64 4.63
N ASP A 55 7.58 -6.03 4.52
CA ASP A 55 8.53 -5.88 5.62
C ASP A 55 8.21 -4.61 6.42
N PRO A 56 7.82 -4.70 7.71
CA PRO A 56 7.52 -3.52 8.53
C PRO A 56 8.68 -2.54 8.67
N ASP A 57 9.93 -3.01 8.53
CA ASP A 57 11.12 -2.19 8.69
C ASP A 57 11.61 -1.54 7.38
N SER A 58 10.98 -1.86 6.26
CA SER A 58 11.34 -1.31 4.95
C SER A 58 11.11 0.21 4.86
N PRO A 59 11.91 0.93 4.05
CA PRO A 59 11.66 2.33 3.74
C PRO A 59 10.23 2.60 3.27
N GLU A 60 9.68 1.69 2.46
CA GLU A 60 8.35 1.80 1.86
C GLU A 60 7.23 1.64 2.90
N SER A 61 7.37 0.69 3.84
CA SER A 61 6.45 0.60 4.98
C SER A 61 6.47 1.88 5.82
N LYS A 62 7.65 2.46 6.05
CA LYS A 62 7.79 3.72 6.80
C LYS A 62 7.15 4.89 6.06
N GLU A 63 7.36 4.99 4.76
CA GLU A 63 6.74 6.01 3.91
C GLU A 63 5.20 5.95 4.00
N VAL A 64 4.60 4.75 3.94
CA VAL A 64 3.14 4.59 4.09
C VAL A 64 2.64 5.22 5.40
N ILE A 65 3.33 4.95 6.51
CA ILE A 65 2.97 5.50 7.83
C ILE A 65 3.20 7.01 7.89
N GLU A 66 4.34 7.49 7.37
CA GLU A 66 4.67 8.93 7.33
C GLU A 66 3.65 9.73 6.51
N ARG A 67 3.12 9.13 5.44
CA ARG A 67 2.05 9.71 4.62
C ARG A 67 0.66 9.60 5.25
N GLY A 68 0.53 9.03 6.45
CA GLY A 68 -0.71 8.96 7.22
C GLY A 68 -1.66 7.84 6.80
N PHE A 69 -1.14 6.83 6.09
CA PHE A 69 -1.87 5.61 5.71
C PHE A 69 -1.43 4.45 6.62
N ASN A 70 -2.04 3.27 6.45
CA ASN A 70 -1.69 2.07 7.20
C ASN A 70 -1.42 0.87 6.29
N VAL A 71 -0.56 -0.04 6.73
CA VAL A 71 -0.40 -1.36 6.11
C VAL A 71 -1.01 -2.41 7.03
N ALA A 72 -2.02 -3.13 6.54
CA ALA A 72 -2.65 -4.18 7.32
C ALA A 72 -1.69 -5.35 7.54
N ARG A 73 -1.67 -5.90 8.74
CA ARG A 73 -0.86 -7.06 9.13
C ARG A 73 -1.75 -8.22 9.52
N ARG A 74 -1.16 -9.41 9.52
CA ARG A 74 -1.88 -10.63 9.91
C ARG A 74 -2.33 -10.50 11.37
N GLY A 75 -3.62 -10.68 11.60
CA GLY A 75 -4.22 -10.62 12.93
C GLY A 75 -4.85 -9.27 13.27
N ASP A 76 -4.69 -8.26 12.41
CA ASP A 76 -5.35 -6.97 12.58
C ASP A 76 -6.87 -7.15 12.68
N ARG A 77 -7.46 -6.42 13.62
CA ARG A 77 -8.89 -6.32 13.84
C ARG A 77 -9.26 -4.85 13.86
N ILE A 78 -10.13 -4.44 12.95
CA ILE A 78 -10.58 -3.05 12.81
C ILE A 78 -12.08 -3.04 13.09
N CYS A 79 -12.49 -2.23 14.06
CA CYS A 79 -13.90 -1.93 14.30
C CYS A 79 -14.31 -0.80 13.37
N LEU A 80 -15.52 -0.92 12.80
CA LEU A 80 -16.11 0.15 12.01
C LEU A 80 -17.00 0.97 12.94
N ASP A 81 -16.74 2.27 13.00
CA ASP A 81 -17.56 3.25 13.72
C ASP A 81 -18.78 3.67 12.88
#